data_AF-A0ABD0ZBK6-F1
#
_entry.id   AF-A0ABD0ZBK6-F1
#
_cell.length_a   1.000
_cell.length_b   1.000
_cell.length_c   1.000
_cell.angle_alpha   90.00
_cell.angle_beta   90.00
_cell.angle_gamma   90.00
#
_symmetry.space_group_name_H-M   'P 1'
#
loop_
_entity.id
_entity.type
_entity.pdbx_description
1 polymer ?
#
loop_
_entity_poly.entity_id
_entity_poly.type
_entity_poly.pdbx_seq_one_letter_code
_entity_poly.pdbx_strand_id
1 'polypeptide(L)'
;MLVHLCDRSDAHFKSQQLGEPELTRHQKWQIAEELLNKSKPQFLARFAQHLLPEHTRYFKGTRAFDGEGESNAEDDYTVKFYLEAEVKNRRLEALKRLIIKGEYFSESEMKKRNPLLYEELVGKYLSEDEKIKRNDFDYSGATYVVNFFYSCLEPRYMTKWLYSQLYILP
;
A
#
# COMPACT_ATOMS: atom_id res chain seq x y z
N MET A 1 -20.40 24.59 -7.05
CA MET A 1 -19.70 23.34 -6.70
C MET A 1 -20.58 22.32 -5.96
N LEU A 2 -20.89 22.47 -4.66
CA LEU A 2 -21.58 21.42 -3.89
C LEU A 2 -23.01 21.12 -4.41
N VAL A 3 -23.75 22.16 -4.82
CA VAL A 3 -25.09 21.99 -5.42
C VAL A 3 -25.01 21.12 -6.68
N HIS A 4 -24.08 21.45 -7.60
CA HIS A 4 -23.82 20.65 -8.80
C HIS A 4 -23.46 19.20 -8.46
N LEU A 5 -22.62 18.98 -7.44
CA LEU A 5 -22.25 17.63 -6.99
C LEU A 5 -23.46 16.83 -6.50
N CYS A 6 -24.41 17.46 -5.80
CA CYS A 6 -25.60 16.78 -5.25
C CYS A 6 -26.57 16.29 -6.33
N ASP A 7 -26.57 16.95 -7.50
CA ASP A 7 -27.44 16.63 -8.63
C ASP A 7 -26.88 15.47 -9.48
N ARG A 8 -25.66 15.01 -9.19
CA ARG A 8 -25.02 13.86 -9.84
C ARG A 8 -25.52 12.55 -9.24
N SER A 9 -26.09 11.68 -10.08
CA SER A 9 -26.59 10.36 -9.68
C SER A 9 -25.48 9.32 -9.51
N ASP A 10 -24.34 9.52 -10.18
CA ASP A 10 -23.16 8.66 -10.17
C ASP A 10 -22.23 8.88 -8.96
N ALA A 11 -22.46 9.94 -8.18
CA ALA A 11 -21.61 10.30 -7.05
C ALA A 11 -21.96 9.51 -5.78
N HIS A 12 -20.96 8.84 -5.19
CA HIS A 12 -21.13 8.02 -3.99
C HIS A 12 -20.78 8.79 -2.70
N PHE A 13 -21.80 9.22 -1.94
CA PHE A 13 -21.65 10.05 -0.73
C PHE A 13 -21.48 9.25 0.57
N LYS A 14 -22.01 8.05 0.67
CA LYS A 14 -21.77 7.11 1.78
C LYS A 14 -22.04 5.69 1.31
N SER A 15 -21.42 4.70 1.97
CA SER A 15 -21.80 3.31 1.79
C SER A 15 -23.22 3.11 2.31
N GLN A 16 -24.15 2.71 1.45
CA GLN A 16 -25.54 2.41 1.80
C GLN A 16 -25.76 0.90 1.76
N GLN A 17 -26.44 0.35 2.77
CA GLN A 17 -26.83 -1.07 2.78
C GLN A 17 -28.08 -1.33 1.93
N LEU A 18 -28.28 -2.59 1.56
CA LEU A 18 -29.48 -3.03 0.84
C LEU A 18 -30.74 -2.74 1.69
N GLY A 19 -31.66 -1.94 1.15
CA GLY A 19 -32.90 -1.53 1.83
C GLY A 19 -32.82 -0.19 2.55
N GLU A 20 -31.67 0.49 2.58
CA GLU A 20 -31.61 1.87 3.03
C GLU A 20 -32.32 2.82 2.04
N PRO A 21 -32.99 3.87 2.54
CA PRO A 21 -33.57 4.89 1.67
C PRO A 21 -32.46 5.66 0.94
N GLU A 22 -32.77 6.11 -0.28
CA GLU A 22 -31.85 6.97 -1.03
C GLU A 22 -31.56 8.27 -0.26
N LEU A 23 -30.32 8.74 -0.39
CA LEU A 23 -29.93 10.01 0.21
C LEU A 23 -30.68 11.18 -0.41
N THR A 24 -31.32 11.98 0.45
CA THR A 24 -31.91 13.25 0.04
C THR A 24 -30.82 14.23 -0.42
N ARG A 25 -31.21 15.19 -1.26
CA ARG A 25 -30.30 16.25 -1.75
C ARG A 25 -29.63 17.01 -0.59
N HIS A 26 -30.36 17.28 0.49
CA HIS A 26 -29.83 17.96 1.66
C HIS A 26 -28.77 17.12 2.38
N GLN A 27 -29.01 15.82 2.57
CA GLN A 27 -28.04 14.92 3.19
C GLN A 27 -26.77 14.77 2.35
N LYS A 28 -26.89 14.66 1.01
CA LYS A 28 -25.74 14.67 0.10
C LYS A 28 -24.90 15.93 0.29
N TRP A 29 -25.56 17.08 0.39
CA TRP A 29 -24.91 18.37 0.58
C TRP A 29 -24.17 18.44 1.92
N GLN A 30 -24.81 18.04 3.03
CA GLN A 30 -24.18 18.04 4.36
C GLN A 30 -22.93 17.16 4.41
N ILE A 31 -23.00 15.94 3.86
CA ILE A 31 -21.85 15.02 3.82
C ILE A 31 -20.69 15.63 3.02
N ALA A 32 -20.99 16.24 1.88
CA ALA A 32 -19.98 16.84 1.02
C ALA A 32 -19.36 18.08 1.65
N GLU A 33 -20.17 18.93 2.30
CA GLU A 33 -19.70 20.11 3.02
C GLU A 33 -18.82 19.74 4.22
N GLU A 34 -19.25 18.78 5.03
CA GLU A 34 -18.48 18.31 6.20
C GLU A 34 -17.11 17.78 5.76
N LEU A 35 -17.06 16.96 4.70
CA LEU A 35 -15.80 16.44 4.18
C LEU A 35 -14.91 17.55 3.61
N LEU A 36 -15.50 18.51 2.90
CA LEU A 36 -14.77 19.64 2.33
C LEU A 36 -14.10 20.50 3.41
N ASN A 37 -14.82 20.76 4.50
CA ASN A 37 -14.34 21.53 5.64
C ASN A 37 -13.29 20.76 6.46
N LYS A 38 -13.45 19.45 6.57
CA LYS A 38 -12.50 18.58 7.28
C LYS A 38 -11.18 18.42 6.54
N SER A 39 -11.23 18.13 5.23
CA SER A 39 -10.04 17.88 4.43
C SER A 39 -10.33 18.03 2.94
N LYS A 40 -9.83 19.13 2.37
CA LYS A 40 -9.92 19.39 0.92
C LYS A 40 -9.25 18.28 0.07
N PRO A 41 -8.08 17.71 0.42
CA PRO A 41 -7.52 16.57 -0.32
C PRO A 41 -8.42 15.33 -0.30
N GLN A 42 -9.03 14.99 0.84
CA GLN A 42 -9.95 13.85 0.93
C GLN A 42 -11.24 14.09 0.13
N PHE A 43 -11.73 15.33 0.12
CA PHE A 43 -12.85 15.72 -0.73
C PHE A 43 -12.53 15.52 -2.22
N LEU A 44 -11.37 16.00 -2.68
CA LEU A 44 -10.92 15.83 -4.06
C LEU A 44 -10.74 14.35 -4.41
N ALA A 45 -10.10 13.56 -3.54
CA ALA A 45 -9.90 12.13 -3.75
C ALA A 45 -11.21 11.37 -3.99
N ARG A 46 -12.32 11.87 -3.45
CA ARG A 46 -13.63 11.24 -3.55
C ARG A 46 -14.50 11.78 -4.68
N PHE A 47 -14.49 13.10 -4.87
CA PHE A 47 -15.49 13.77 -5.72
C PHE A 47 -14.90 14.46 -6.95
N ALA A 48 -13.57 14.47 -7.14
CA ALA A 48 -12.93 15.19 -8.24
C ALA A 48 -13.54 14.87 -9.62
N GLN A 49 -13.79 13.59 -9.92
CA GLN A 49 -14.37 13.16 -11.20
C GLN A 49 -15.76 13.76 -11.51
N HIS A 50 -16.48 14.25 -10.50
CA HIS A 50 -17.81 14.87 -10.65
C HIS A 50 -17.75 16.41 -10.59
N LEU A 51 -16.56 17.01 -10.49
CA LEU A 51 -16.37 18.45 -10.48
C LEU A 51 -16.16 18.99 -11.89
N LEU A 52 -16.69 20.20 -12.14
CA LEU A 52 -16.38 20.95 -13.35
C LEU A 52 -15.01 21.62 -13.24
N PRO A 53 -14.32 21.87 -14.39
CA PRO A 53 -13.07 22.60 -14.41
C PRO A 53 -13.15 23.97 -13.71
N GLU A 54 -14.30 24.63 -13.73
CA GLU A 54 -14.51 25.91 -13.05
C GLU A 54 -14.42 25.82 -11.52
N HIS A 55 -14.75 24.66 -10.94
CA HIS A 55 -14.69 24.43 -9.50
C HIS A 55 -13.26 24.29 -8.98
N THR A 56 -12.27 24.05 -9.86
CA THR A 56 -10.86 23.86 -9.49
C THR A 56 -10.25 25.06 -8.80
N ARG A 57 -10.75 26.27 -9.11
CA ARG A 57 -10.28 27.52 -8.50
C ARG A 57 -10.41 27.51 -6.97
N TYR A 58 -11.39 26.80 -6.42
CA TYR A 58 -11.62 26.70 -4.98
C TYR A 58 -10.53 25.92 -4.23
N PHE A 59 -9.78 25.07 -4.94
CA PHE A 59 -8.77 24.18 -4.37
C PHE A 59 -7.34 24.67 -4.58
N LYS A 60 -7.14 25.79 -5.27
CA LYS A 60 -5.81 26.40 -5.45
C LYS A 60 -5.18 26.68 -4.08
N GLY A 61 -3.92 26.29 -3.91
CA GLY A 61 -3.20 26.41 -2.63
C GLY A 61 -3.53 25.33 -1.59
N THR A 62 -4.32 24.32 -1.95
CA THR A 62 -4.52 23.15 -1.09
C THR A 62 -3.34 22.19 -1.25
N ARG A 63 -2.54 22.00 -0.20
CA ARG A 63 -1.49 20.97 -0.17
C ARG A 63 -2.15 19.59 -0.03
N ALA A 64 -1.82 18.65 -0.91
CA ALA A 64 -2.22 17.25 -0.76
C ALA A 64 -1.35 16.45 0.21
N PHE A 65 -0.18 16.98 0.56
CA PHE A 65 0.81 16.30 1.40
C PHE A 65 1.39 17.26 2.43
N ASP A 66 1.46 16.81 3.68
CA ASP A 66 2.09 17.50 4.81
C ASP A 66 3.63 17.36 4.79
N GLY A 67 4.22 17.18 3.60
CA GLY A 67 5.67 17.11 3.45
C GLY A 67 6.26 18.51 3.48
N GLU A 68 7.28 18.72 4.33
CA GLU A 68 8.10 19.93 4.43
C GLU A 68 8.96 20.13 3.17
N GLY A 69 8.32 20.30 2.02
CA GLY A 69 8.96 20.75 0.79
C GLY A 69 8.35 22.08 0.38
N GLU A 70 9.18 23.07 0.12
CA GLU A 70 8.79 24.33 -0.50
C GLU A 70 8.17 24.04 -1.88
N SER A 71 6.85 23.89 -1.93
CA SER A 71 6.13 23.87 -3.20
C SER A 71 5.98 25.30 -3.68
N ASN A 72 6.63 25.60 -4.80
CA ASN A 72 6.45 26.85 -5.53
C ASN A 72 4.95 27.07 -5.78
N ALA A 73 4.49 28.31 -5.65
CA ALA A 73 3.10 28.74 -5.52
C ALA A 73 2.17 28.50 -6.74
N GLU A 74 2.40 27.44 -7.52
CA GLU A 74 1.69 27.08 -8.75
C GLU A 74 1.12 25.64 -8.67
N ASP A 75 0.67 25.22 -7.49
CA ASP A 75 0.19 23.86 -7.21
C ASP A 75 -1.19 23.54 -7.82
N ASP A 76 -1.28 23.53 -9.15
CA ASP A 76 -2.35 22.93 -9.94
C ASP A 76 -2.20 21.39 -9.99
N TYR A 77 -1.01 20.89 -9.65
CA TYR A 77 -0.67 19.46 -9.75
C TYR A 77 -1.55 18.58 -8.88
N THR A 78 -1.92 19.02 -7.68
CA THR A 78 -2.79 18.25 -6.78
C THR A 78 -4.20 18.11 -7.34
N VAL A 79 -4.77 19.19 -7.86
CA VAL A 79 -6.14 19.21 -8.38
C VAL A 79 -6.20 18.42 -9.70
N LYS A 80 -5.23 18.64 -10.59
CA LYS A 80 -5.05 17.83 -11.80
C LYS A 80 -4.87 16.37 -11.49
N PHE A 81 -4.03 16.03 -10.50
CA PHE A 81 -3.83 14.65 -10.07
C PHE A 81 -5.15 13.98 -9.73
N TYR A 82 -6.04 14.62 -8.96
CA TYR A 82 -7.33 14.00 -8.62
C TYR A 82 -8.38 14.04 -9.74
N LEU A 83 -8.34 15.03 -10.64
CA LEU A 83 -9.23 15.10 -11.80
C LEU A 83 -8.86 14.12 -12.91
N GLU A 84 -7.56 13.91 -13.11
CA GLU A 84 -6.98 13.04 -14.14
C GLU A 84 -6.64 11.64 -13.60
N ALA A 85 -6.74 11.42 -12.27
CA ALA A 85 -6.56 10.12 -11.65
C ALA A 85 -7.70 9.18 -12.04
N GLU A 86 -7.60 8.64 -13.25
CA GLU A 86 -8.02 7.29 -13.52
C GLU A 86 -7.29 6.41 -12.49
N VAL A 87 -8.03 5.85 -11.53
CA VAL A 87 -7.49 4.99 -10.48
C VAL A 87 -7.01 3.71 -11.14
N LYS A 88 -5.84 3.78 -11.79
CA LYS A 88 -5.14 2.62 -12.31
C LYS A 88 -4.84 1.76 -11.10
N ASN A 89 -5.15 0.47 -11.20
CA ASN A 89 -5.05 -0.47 -10.09
C ASN A 89 -3.57 -0.70 -9.73
N ARG A 90 -2.95 0.28 -9.06
CA ARG A 90 -1.52 0.31 -8.72
C ARG A 90 -1.13 -0.91 -7.89
N ARG A 91 -2.06 -1.41 -7.06
CA ARG A 91 -1.90 -2.64 -6.28
C ARG A 91 -1.83 -3.85 -7.20
N LEU A 92 -2.74 -3.96 -8.17
CA LEU A 92 -2.70 -5.01 -9.17
C LEU A 92 -1.43 -4.96 -10.01
N GLU A 93 -1.02 -3.77 -10.47
CA GLU A 93 0.22 -3.61 -11.23
C GLU A 93 1.47 -3.97 -10.42
N ALA A 94 1.52 -3.59 -9.13
CA ALA A 94 2.58 -4.02 -8.23
C ALA A 94 2.59 -5.55 -8.06
N LEU A 95 1.42 -6.17 -7.89
CA LEU A 95 1.28 -7.62 -7.80
C LEU A 95 1.74 -8.33 -9.08
N LYS A 96 1.36 -7.84 -10.26
CA LYS A 96 1.83 -8.37 -11.55
C LYS A 96 3.35 -8.30 -11.65
N ARG A 97 3.97 -7.19 -11.24
CA ARG A 97 5.44 -7.06 -11.22
C ARG A 97 6.09 -8.08 -10.29
N LEU A 98 5.51 -8.34 -9.11
CA LEU A 98 6.00 -9.35 -8.17
C LEU A 98 5.88 -10.77 -8.73
N ILE A 99 4.80 -11.07 -9.45
CA ILE A 99 4.62 -12.36 -10.15
C ILE A 99 5.66 -12.51 -11.26
N ILE A 100 5.83 -11.50 -12.12
CA ILE A 100 6.76 -11.54 -13.25
C ILE A 100 8.20 -11.71 -12.78
N LYS A 101 8.59 -11.01 -11.70
CA LYS A 101 9.92 -11.17 -11.10
C LYS A 101 10.14 -12.58 -10.53
N GLY A 102 9.09 -13.30 -10.15
CA GLY A 102 9.15 -14.68 -9.67
C GLY A 102 9.75 -14.88 -8.26
N GLU A 103 10.50 -13.91 -7.74
CA GLU A 103 11.18 -14.01 -6.45
C GLU A 103 10.20 -14.04 -5.26
N TYR A 104 9.23 -13.11 -5.23
CA TYR A 104 8.38 -12.87 -4.05
C TYR A 104 7.37 -14.00 -3.76
N PHE A 105 6.92 -14.72 -4.78
CA PHE A 105 5.97 -15.84 -4.63
C PHE A 105 6.65 -17.19 -4.81
N SER A 106 7.97 -17.24 -4.77
CA SER A 106 8.69 -18.52 -4.74
C SER A 106 8.42 -19.26 -3.42
N GLU A 107 8.39 -20.59 -3.48
CA GLU A 107 8.15 -21.46 -2.32
C GLU A 107 9.16 -21.19 -1.19
N SER A 108 10.44 -20.95 -1.55
CA SER A 108 11.50 -20.59 -0.62
C SER A 108 11.23 -19.25 0.10
N GLU A 109 10.87 -18.19 -0.63
CA GLU A 109 10.55 -16.88 -0.03
C GLU A 109 9.23 -16.89 0.74
N MET A 110 8.25 -17.72 0.36
CA MET A 110 7.04 -17.96 1.16
C MET A 110 7.38 -18.63 2.50
N LYS A 111 8.17 -19.71 2.47
CA LYS A 111 8.64 -20.43 3.67
C LYS A 111 9.48 -19.53 4.57
N LYS A 112 10.37 -18.71 4.01
CA LYS A 112 11.23 -17.78 4.75
C LYS A 112 10.44 -16.68 5.47
N ARG A 113 9.42 -16.11 4.83
CA ARG A 113 8.62 -15.02 5.41
C ARG A 113 7.69 -15.45 6.53
N ASN A 114 7.07 -16.63 6.40
CA ASN A 114 6.22 -17.18 7.45
C ASN A 114 6.31 -18.71 7.47
N PRO A 115 7.30 -19.28 8.20
CA PRO A 115 7.51 -20.71 8.26
C PRO A 115 6.31 -21.49 8.83
N LEU A 116 5.62 -20.92 9.83
CA LEU A 116 4.49 -21.59 10.48
C LEU A 116 3.29 -21.70 9.53
N LEU A 117 2.95 -20.60 8.85
CA LEU A 117 1.87 -20.59 7.86
C LEU A 117 2.17 -21.50 6.66
N TYR A 118 3.44 -21.55 6.26
CA TYR A 118 3.89 -22.48 5.23
C TYR A 118 3.67 -23.93 5.65
N GLU A 119 4.03 -24.31 6.88
CA GLU A 119 3.80 -25.66 7.38
C GLU A 119 2.31 -26.02 7.40
N GLU A 120 1.46 -25.07 7.84
CA GLU A 120 0.02 -25.30 7.93
C GLU A 120 -0.67 -25.43 6.57
N LEU A 121 -0.23 -24.67 5.55
CA LEU A 121 -0.89 -24.62 4.24
C LEU A 121 -0.25 -25.51 3.19
N VAL A 122 1.05 -25.81 3.31
CA VAL A 122 1.83 -26.59 2.34
C VAL A 122 2.48 -27.78 3.03
N GLY A 123 3.29 -27.54 4.06
CA GLY A 123 4.17 -28.54 4.68
C GLY A 123 3.47 -29.82 5.15
N LYS A 124 2.30 -29.69 5.80
CA LYS A 124 1.54 -30.83 6.32
C LYS A 124 0.97 -31.77 5.25
N TYR A 125 0.86 -31.30 4.01
CA TYR A 125 0.36 -32.08 2.88
C TYR A 125 1.47 -32.69 2.03
N LEU A 126 2.74 -32.34 2.31
CA LEU A 126 3.89 -32.95 1.65
C LEU A 126 4.20 -34.31 2.28
N SER A 127 4.48 -35.31 1.44
CA SER A 127 5.02 -36.58 1.92
C SER A 127 6.44 -36.41 2.48
N GLU A 128 6.90 -37.35 3.30
CA GLU A 128 8.28 -37.28 3.84
C GLU A 128 9.33 -37.30 2.72
N ASP A 129 9.13 -38.09 1.67
CA ASP A 129 10.00 -38.10 0.49
C ASP A 129 10.01 -36.74 -0.24
N GLU A 130 8.85 -36.08 -0.30
CA GLU A 130 8.66 -34.75 -0.89
C GLU A 130 9.31 -33.64 -0.07
N LYS A 131 9.30 -33.77 1.26
CA LYS A 131 10.02 -32.88 2.17
C LYS A 131 11.52 -33.05 2.03
N ILE A 132 12.01 -34.28 1.90
CA ILE A 132 13.43 -34.58 1.71
C ILE A 132 13.92 -33.96 0.39
N LYS A 133 13.23 -34.20 -0.73
CA LYS A 133 13.59 -33.61 -2.03
C LYS A 133 13.61 -32.08 -2.04
N ARG A 134 12.75 -31.44 -1.24
CA ARG A 134 12.67 -29.98 -1.13
C ARG A 134 13.68 -29.39 -0.14
N ASN A 135 14.10 -30.19 0.85
CA ASN A 135 15.17 -29.84 1.79
C ASN A 135 16.56 -30.23 1.28
N ASP A 136 16.66 -30.87 0.11
CA ASP A 136 17.91 -31.15 -0.61
C ASP A 136 18.45 -29.83 -1.20
N PHE A 137 18.81 -28.92 -0.31
CA PHE A 137 19.60 -27.74 -0.61
C PHE A 137 21.06 -28.21 -0.72
N ASP A 138 21.78 -27.73 -1.73
CA ASP A 138 23.18 -28.10 -2.01
C ASP A 138 24.06 -28.03 -0.73
N TYR A 139 24.38 -29.21 -0.18
CA TYR A 139 25.14 -29.38 1.06
C TYR A 139 26.66 -29.24 0.87
N SER A 140 27.13 -28.72 -0.26
CA SER A 140 28.58 -28.56 -0.52
C SER A 140 29.25 -27.50 0.36
N GLY A 141 28.48 -26.62 1.02
CA GLY A 141 29.00 -25.58 1.92
C GLY A 141 28.70 -25.86 3.39
N ALA A 142 29.59 -26.56 4.08
CA ALA A 142 29.55 -26.74 5.53
C ALA A 142 29.46 -25.38 6.26
N THR A 143 28.29 -25.01 6.80
CA THR A 143 28.07 -24.13 7.97
C THR A 143 26.56 -23.96 8.25
N TYR A 144 25.79 -25.05 8.29
CA TYR A 144 24.32 -24.98 8.38
C TYR A 144 23.80 -24.36 9.69
N VAL A 145 24.39 -24.73 10.82
CA VAL A 145 24.01 -24.20 12.13
C VAL A 145 24.33 -22.71 12.20
N VAL A 146 25.51 -22.34 11.72
CA VAL A 146 26.02 -20.98 11.73
C VAL A 146 25.21 -20.08 10.81
N ASN A 147 24.95 -20.47 9.55
CA ASN A 147 24.13 -19.70 8.62
C ASN A 147 22.66 -19.61 9.03
N PHE A 148 22.10 -20.67 9.62
CA PHE A 148 20.75 -20.63 10.19
C PHE A 148 20.67 -19.59 11.31
N PHE A 149 21.59 -19.64 12.28
CA PHE A 149 21.66 -18.64 13.35
C PHE A 149 21.91 -17.22 12.81
N TYR A 150 22.77 -17.05 11.79
CA TYR A 150 22.99 -15.76 11.12
C TYR A 150 21.73 -15.24 10.41
N SER A 151 20.94 -16.13 9.81
CA SER A 151 19.68 -15.74 9.14
C SER A 151 18.56 -15.38 10.11
N CYS A 152 18.62 -15.87 11.35
CA CYS A 152 17.66 -15.56 12.42
C CYS A 152 18.04 -14.32 13.25
N LEU A 153 19.28 -13.84 13.15
CA LEU A 153 19.71 -12.60 13.80
C LEU A 153 19.33 -11.40 12.93
N GLU A 154 18.53 -10.48 13.46
CA GLU A 154 18.17 -9.25 12.73
C GLU A 154 19.45 -8.50 12.26
N PRO A 155 19.45 -7.89 11.05
CA PRO A 155 20.60 -7.13 10.53
C PRO A 155 21.11 -6.02 11.46
N ARG A 156 20.27 -5.57 12.40
CA ARG A 156 20.55 -4.51 13.38
C ARG A 156 21.61 -4.92 14.41
N TYR A 157 21.79 -6.22 14.67
CA TYR A 157 22.78 -6.72 15.62
C TYR A 157 24.14 -7.00 14.96
N MET A 158 24.16 -7.26 13.65
CA MET A 158 25.38 -7.53 12.89
C MET A 158 26.30 -6.31 12.77
N THR A 159 25.73 -5.12 12.57
CA THR A 159 26.53 -3.88 12.47
C THR A 159 27.22 -3.55 13.80
N LYS A 160 26.55 -3.70 14.94
CA LYS A 160 27.19 -3.47 16.25
C LYS A 160 28.30 -4.48 16.57
N TRP A 161 28.13 -5.75 16.21
CA TRP A 161 29.09 -6.80 16.55
C TRP A 161 30.35 -6.75 15.67
N LEU A 162 30.19 -6.51 14.36
CA LEU A 162 31.32 -6.31 13.44
C LEU A 162 32.15 -5.07 13.80
N TYR A 163 31.51 -3.96 14.18
CA TYR A 163 32.22 -2.76 14.67
C TYR A 163 32.95 -3.01 16.00
N SER A 164 32.41 -3.87 16.87
CA SER A 164 33.06 -4.25 18.13
C SER A 164 34.29 -5.13 17.94
N GLN A 165 34.33 -5.98 16.89
CA GLN A 165 35.50 -6.80 16.59
C GLN A 165 36.58 -6.05 15.80
N LEU A 166 36.22 -5.05 14.99
CA LEU A 166 37.17 -4.19 14.27
C LEU A 166 37.90 -3.17 15.16
N TYR A 167 37.46 -2.96 16.40
CA TYR A 167 38.06 -2.01 17.35
C TYR A 167 38.78 -2.67 18.54
N ILE A 168 39.02 -3.98 18.49
CA ILE A 168 39.85 -4.67 19.49
C ILE A 168 40.92 -5.46 18.74
N LEU A 169 42.05 -4.81 18.49
CA LEU A 169 43.43 -5.33 18.55
C LEU A 169 44.39 -4.42 17.75
N PRO A 170 45.61 -4.19 18.28
CA PRO A 170 45.98 -3.28 19.37
C PRO A 170 46.24 -1.83 18.92
#